data_AF-A0AA39H7Q6-F1
#
_entry.id   AF-A0AA39H7Q6-F1
#
_cell.length_a   1.000
_cell.length_b   1.000
_cell.length_c   1.000
_cell.angle_alpha   90.00
_cell.angle_beta   90.00
_cell.angle_gamma   90.00
#
_symmetry.space_group_name_H-M   'P 1'
#
loop_
_entity.id
_entity.type
_entity.pdbx_description
1 polymer ?
#
loop_
_entity_poly.entity_id
_entity_poly.type
_entity_poly.pdbx_seq_one_letter_code
_entity_poly.pdbx_strand_id
1 'polypeptide(L)'
;MSQANVQYRVDRSAYTQILYDFFSKIGTTNIPDLVTSAVCILFLFIGKLYINPFITKRIPVPVPFELIAVVMATVLSYYLHFENDLHMKVVNHIPTGFPAPHAPRFDMIPDLILDAAVIAIVVYVVTFSVGKLFAKKHGYRVSGSQELRALSLTQLLCCFVHCHPASGSLTRSTINSQIGARSQISSVISASLMLLVILWLGPLLEALPMCILSAIIVVALQGMFMQFRDVKVLWKTSKIDLAIWIVSFTATVIWDVSQGLAIAIGFALITVIFRSQWPKTVKLGRVGDTNLYRDLERYGAKNAHPQVVVFRFDAPLLFLNAEHFKESGVKMVDEANAHLIREQSEIRVKYLIVDASGFTHIDHMGVNGIKELTEELKKGDVSVYIACCKAQVRDLCQMCGLYSTIPKSNFFPDIHDAVLHAVEQDENEEAFQTEQLDSKSL
;
A
#
# COMPACT_ATOMS: atom_id res chain seq x y z
N MET A 1 5.62 49.44 -2.91
CA MET A 1 4.31 49.66 -2.22
C MET A 1 3.27 48.92 -3.03
N SER A 2 2.63 47.83 -2.63
CA SER A 2 2.25 47.32 -1.31
C SER A 2 2.74 45.89 -1.12
N GLN A 3 3.38 45.61 0.02
CA GLN A 3 3.49 44.24 0.53
C GLN A 3 2.07 43.76 0.82
N ALA A 4 1.50 42.98 -0.09
CA ALA A 4 0.36 42.16 0.24
C ALA A 4 0.86 41.04 1.17
N ASN A 5 0.86 41.34 2.47
CA ASN A 5 0.77 40.36 3.54
C ASN A 5 -0.50 39.54 3.29
N VAL A 6 -0.38 38.51 2.46
CA VAL A 6 -1.34 37.41 2.46
C VAL A 6 -1.04 36.63 3.72
N GLN A 7 -1.67 37.07 4.81
CA GLN A 7 -1.86 36.27 6.00
C GLN A 7 -2.60 35.00 5.54
N TYR A 8 -1.87 33.92 5.27
CA TYR A 8 -2.44 32.61 4.96
C TYR A 8 -3.13 32.08 6.23
N ARG A 9 -4.36 32.55 6.46
CA ARG A 9 -5.31 31.82 7.27
C ARG A 9 -5.73 30.64 6.40
N VAL A 10 -5.27 29.45 6.77
CA VAL A 10 -5.58 28.19 6.09
C VAL A 10 -7.06 27.89 6.34
N ASP A 11 -7.94 28.60 5.64
CA ASP A 11 -9.34 28.27 5.53
C ASP A 11 -9.49 27.17 4.46
N ARG A 12 -10.43 26.25 4.69
CA ARG A 12 -10.76 25.01 3.95
C ARG A 12 -10.95 25.14 2.42
N SER A 13 -10.68 26.29 1.81
CA SER A 13 -10.93 26.60 0.40
C SER A 13 -9.68 27.09 -0.38
N ALA A 14 -8.47 26.97 0.17
CA ALA A 14 -7.25 27.49 -0.48
C ALA A 14 -7.07 26.99 -1.94
N TYR A 15 -7.26 25.70 -2.22
CA TYR A 15 -7.18 25.18 -3.60
C TYR A 15 -8.29 25.71 -4.50
N THR A 16 -9.53 25.77 -4.01
CA THR A 16 -10.65 26.33 -4.79
C THR A 16 -10.49 27.83 -5.06
N GLN A 17 -9.90 28.57 -4.12
CA GLN A 17 -9.54 29.98 -4.30
C GLN A 17 -8.42 30.13 -5.32
N ILE A 18 -7.39 29.28 -5.29
CA ILE A 18 -6.32 29.28 -6.30
C ILE A 18 -6.90 29.01 -7.69
N LEU A 19 -7.80 28.04 -7.83
CA LEU A 19 -8.46 27.75 -9.11
C LEU A 19 -9.34 28.93 -9.55
N TYR A 20 -10.14 29.49 -8.66
CA TYR A 20 -10.98 30.66 -8.95
C TYR A 20 -10.14 31.87 -9.39
N ASP A 21 -9.06 32.17 -8.66
CA ASP A 21 -8.12 33.25 -8.98
C ASP A 21 -7.42 33.02 -10.32
N PHE A 22 -7.06 31.77 -10.61
CA PHE A 22 -6.46 31.40 -11.90
C PHE A 22 -7.44 31.63 -13.07
N PHE A 23 -8.68 31.13 -12.96
CA PHE A 23 -9.67 31.27 -14.03
C PHE A 23 -10.18 32.72 -14.18
N SER A 24 -10.32 33.47 -13.09
CA SER A 24 -10.75 34.87 -13.14
C SER A 24 -9.71 35.81 -13.73
N LYS A 25 -8.41 35.51 -13.57
CA LYS A 25 -7.29 36.34 -14.06
C LYS A 25 -6.65 35.83 -15.34
N ILE A 26 -7.22 34.82 -16.00
CA ILE A 26 -6.65 34.24 -17.23
C ILE A 26 -6.50 35.30 -18.34
N GLY A 27 -7.41 36.28 -18.39
CA GLY A 27 -7.39 37.38 -19.35
C GLY A 27 -6.26 38.41 -19.14
N THR A 28 -5.63 38.45 -17.96
CA THR A 28 -4.51 39.37 -17.67
C THR A 28 -3.14 38.71 -17.82
N THR A 29 -3.08 37.57 -18.53
CA THR A 29 -1.84 36.82 -18.73
C THR A 29 -0.86 37.59 -19.63
N ASN A 30 0.41 37.63 -19.23
CA ASN A 30 1.48 38.16 -20.08
C ASN A 30 1.76 37.19 -21.24
N ILE A 31 1.54 37.63 -22.48
CA ILE A 31 1.66 36.81 -23.69
C ILE A 31 3.11 36.33 -23.91
N PRO A 32 4.14 37.19 -23.82
CA PRO A 32 5.54 36.77 -23.82
C PRO A 32 5.87 35.60 -22.86
N ASP A 33 5.37 35.61 -21.63
CA ASP A 33 5.57 34.51 -20.67
C ASP A 33 4.92 33.21 -21.15
N LEU A 34 3.71 33.30 -21.71
CA LEU A 34 2.99 32.14 -22.24
C LEU A 34 3.71 31.53 -23.46
N VAL A 35 4.14 32.36 -24.40
CA VAL A 35 4.86 31.90 -25.60
C VAL A 35 6.20 31.29 -25.22
N THR A 36 6.96 31.96 -24.35
CA THR A 36 8.29 31.50 -23.91
C THR A 36 8.20 30.18 -23.16
N SER A 37 7.23 30.02 -22.27
CA SER A 37 7.00 28.75 -21.55
C SER A 37 6.52 27.64 -22.48
N ALA A 38 5.63 27.91 -23.45
CA ALA A 38 5.19 26.92 -24.43
C ALA A 38 6.34 26.43 -25.32
N VAL A 39 7.18 27.35 -25.81
CA VAL A 39 8.39 27.01 -26.59
C VAL A 39 9.36 26.19 -25.74
N CYS A 40 9.57 26.54 -24.48
CA CYS A 40 10.41 25.78 -23.56
C CYS A 40 9.88 24.35 -23.33
N ILE A 41 8.58 24.20 -23.06
CA ILE A 41 7.95 22.88 -22.90
C ILE A 41 8.13 22.05 -24.17
N LEU A 42 7.88 22.63 -25.34
CA LEU A 42 8.06 21.95 -26.62
C LEU A 42 9.52 21.52 -26.83
N PHE A 43 10.47 22.41 -26.57
CA PHE A 43 11.91 22.11 -26.64
C PHE A 43 12.29 20.95 -25.72
N LEU A 44 11.88 20.98 -24.45
CA LEU A 44 12.17 19.93 -23.48
C LEU A 44 11.53 18.60 -23.86
N PHE A 45 10.30 18.63 -24.38
CA PHE A 45 9.57 17.43 -24.80
C PHE A 45 10.21 16.79 -26.03
N ILE A 46 10.54 17.59 -27.05
CA ILE A 46 11.25 17.13 -28.25
C ILE A 46 12.64 16.59 -27.86
N GLY A 47 13.37 17.34 -27.03
CA GLY A 47 14.68 16.96 -26.52
C GLY A 47 14.66 15.60 -25.84
N LYS A 48 13.77 15.41 -24.85
CA LYS A 48 13.72 14.17 -24.06
C LYS A 48 13.17 12.97 -24.82
N LEU A 49 12.09 13.13 -25.60
CA LEU A 49 11.38 11.99 -26.18
C LEU A 49 11.86 11.59 -27.56
N TYR A 50 12.33 12.54 -28.37
CA TYR A 50 12.74 12.27 -29.75
C TYR A 50 14.26 12.28 -29.90
N ILE A 51 14.92 13.32 -29.36
CA ILE A 51 16.37 13.50 -29.57
C ILE A 51 17.18 12.59 -28.65
N ASN A 52 16.88 12.58 -27.34
CA ASN A 52 17.63 11.80 -26.35
C ASN A 52 17.75 10.32 -26.74
N PRO A 53 16.68 9.55 -27.03
CA PRO A 53 16.82 8.12 -27.36
C PRO A 53 17.63 7.86 -28.63
N PHE A 54 17.74 8.83 -29.54
CA PHE A 54 18.62 8.72 -30.71
C PHE A 54 20.09 8.98 -30.33
N ILE A 55 20.34 10.01 -29.53
CA ILE A 55 21.69 10.36 -29.06
C ILE A 55 22.25 9.32 -28.09
N THR A 56 21.43 8.77 -27.19
CA THR A 56 21.88 7.76 -26.22
C THR A 56 22.33 6.45 -26.89
N LYS A 57 21.93 6.21 -28.16
CA LYS A 57 22.48 5.10 -28.96
C LYS A 57 23.94 5.33 -29.37
N ARG A 58 24.41 6.57 -29.43
CA ARG A 58 25.78 6.94 -29.83
C ARG A 58 26.65 7.39 -28.67
N ILE A 59 26.08 8.04 -27.66
CA ILE A 59 26.80 8.58 -26.50
C ILE A 59 26.16 8.00 -25.23
N PRO A 60 26.92 7.42 -24.29
CA PRO A 60 26.37 6.78 -23.10
C PRO A 60 25.84 7.76 -22.03
N VAL A 61 25.92 9.08 -22.28
CA VAL A 61 25.55 10.13 -21.32
C VAL A 61 24.27 10.82 -21.79
N PRO A 62 23.23 10.94 -20.93
CA PRO A 62 22.01 11.66 -21.28
C PRO A 62 22.29 13.17 -21.46
N VAL A 63 21.68 13.77 -22.46
CA VAL A 63 21.85 15.21 -22.74
C VAL A 63 21.05 16.04 -21.72
N PRO A 64 21.67 17.04 -21.05
CA PRO A 64 21.01 17.84 -20.02
C PRO A 64 20.16 18.97 -20.65
N PHE A 65 19.03 18.62 -21.26
CA PHE A 65 18.14 19.58 -21.92
C PHE A 65 17.63 20.69 -21.01
N GLU A 66 17.41 20.40 -19.73
CA GLU A 66 17.00 21.39 -18.73
C GLU A 66 18.07 22.46 -18.52
N LEU A 67 19.34 22.05 -18.44
CA LEU A 67 20.45 23.00 -18.30
C LEU A 67 20.60 23.87 -19.56
N ILE A 68 20.47 23.27 -20.74
CA ILE A 68 20.50 23.99 -22.01
C ILE A 68 19.38 25.02 -22.07
N ALA A 69 18.16 24.64 -21.68
CA ALA A 69 17.01 25.54 -21.64
C ALA A 69 17.24 26.72 -20.69
N VAL A 70 17.78 26.47 -19.49
CA VAL A 70 18.11 27.52 -18.52
C VAL A 70 19.16 28.47 -19.09
N VAL A 71 20.29 27.95 -19.60
CA VAL A 71 21.37 28.79 -20.12
C VAL A 71 20.90 29.63 -21.32
N MET A 72 20.21 29.01 -22.28
CA MET A 72 19.66 29.70 -23.45
C MET A 72 18.67 30.79 -23.04
N ALA A 73 17.75 30.48 -22.13
CA ALA A 73 16.75 31.44 -21.69
C ALA A 73 17.35 32.60 -20.88
N THR A 74 18.33 32.34 -20.02
CA THR A 74 19.06 33.38 -19.29
C THR A 74 19.80 34.31 -20.24
N VAL A 75 20.52 33.76 -21.22
CA VAL A 75 21.26 34.55 -22.22
C VAL A 75 20.30 35.41 -23.04
N LEU A 76 19.22 34.81 -23.56
CA LEU A 76 18.20 35.53 -24.31
C LEU A 76 17.53 36.63 -23.48
N SER A 77 17.15 36.32 -22.23
CA SER A 77 16.51 37.27 -21.31
C SER A 77 17.39 38.47 -21.02
N TYR A 78 18.70 38.24 -20.83
CA TYR A 78 19.67 39.30 -20.59
C TYR A 78 19.83 40.22 -21.80
N TYR A 79 20.05 39.68 -23.00
CA TYR A 79 20.29 40.49 -24.19
C TYR A 79 19.03 41.16 -24.75
N LEU A 80 17.88 40.50 -24.64
CA LEU A 80 16.59 41.00 -25.11
C LEU A 80 15.80 41.75 -24.01
N HIS A 81 16.41 41.98 -22.85
CA HIS A 81 15.85 42.76 -21.75
C HIS A 81 14.40 42.38 -21.38
N PHE A 82 14.13 41.08 -21.22
CA PHE A 82 12.78 40.55 -21.01
C PHE A 82 12.03 41.17 -19.82
N GLU A 83 12.74 41.57 -18.77
CA GLU A 83 12.14 42.25 -17.61
C GLU A 83 11.66 43.67 -17.97
N ASN A 84 12.50 44.44 -18.66
CA ASN A 84 12.22 45.85 -18.93
C ASN A 84 11.23 46.04 -20.07
N ASP A 85 11.43 45.32 -21.18
CA ASP A 85 10.69 45.52 -22.42
C ASP A 85 9.41 44.67 -22.49
N LEU A 86 9.44 43.47 -21.90
CA LEU A 86 8.32 42.50 -21.95
C LEU A 86 7.62 42.34 -20.59
N HIS A 87 8.06 43.05 -19.55
CA HIS A 87 7.52 42.98 -18.19
C HIS A 87 7.41 41.54 -17.65
N MET A 88 8.35 40.69 -18.05
CA MET A 88 8.40 39.29 -17.62
C MET A 88 9.02 39.21 -16.21
N LYS A 89 8.48 38.31 -15.39
CA LYS A 89 9.03 38.07 -14.04
C LYS A 89 10.30 37.23 -14.12
N VAL A 90 11.42 37.79 -13.66
CA VAL A 90 12.72 37.10 -13.55
C VAL A 90 13.03 36.74 -12.10
N VAL A 91 14.00 35.84 -11.90
CA VAL A 91 14.42 35.35 -10.56
C VAL A 91 14.87 36.49 -9.65
N ASN A 92 15.45 37.55 -10.21
CA ASN A 92 16.01 38.68 -9.46
C ASN A 92 17.13 38.24 -8.52
N HIS A 93 17.36 39.01 -7.45
CA HIS A 93 18.51 38.87 -6.59
C HIS A 93 18.64 37.49 -5.96
N ILE A 94 19.79 36.85 -6.15
CA ILE A 94 20.15 35.60 -5.50
C ILE A 94 21.20 35.90 -4.42
N PRO A 95 20.93 35.62 -3.13
CA PRO A 95 21.90 35.86 -2.08
C PRO A 95 23.14 35.00 -2.31
N THR A 96 24.29 35.66 -2.44
CA THR A 96 25.59 34.99 -2.59
C THR A 96 26.23 34.85 -1.22
N GLY A 97 26.64 33.63 -0.87
CA GLY A 97 27.28 33.31 0.40
C GLY A 97 26.55 32.24 1.21
N PHE A 98 27.15 31.86 2.34
CA PHE A 98 26.55 30.88 3.26
C PHE A 98 25.57 31.58 4.20
N PRO A 99 24.35 31.04 4.39
CA PRO A 99 23.49 31.50 5.46
C PRO A 99 24.14 31.19 6.82
N ALA A 100 24.10 32.15 7.74
CA ALA A 100 24.59 31.92 9.10
C ALA A 100 23.76 30.80 9.76
N PRO A 101 24.39 29.86 10.50
CA PRO A 101 23.65 28.86 11.25
C PRO A 101 22.71 29.50 12.26
N HIS A 102 21.46 29.01 12.34
CA HIS A 102 20.44 29.53 13.24
C HIS A 102 19.77 28.38 14.00
N ALA A 103 19.48 28.57 15.29
CA ALA A 103 18.79 27.56 16.09
C ALA A 103 17.31 27.42 15.66
N PRO A 104 16.74 26.21 15.58
CA PRO A 104 15.33 26.04 15.26
C PRO A 104 14.46 26.68 16.37
N ARG A 105 13.32 27.26 15.98
CA ARG A 105 12.36 27.83 16.94
C ARG A 105 11.55 26.73 17.61
N PHE A 106 11.96 26.33 18.80
CA PHE A 106 11.30 25.27 19.56
C PHE A 106 9.86 25.64 19.97
N ASP A 107 9.53 26.94 20.06
CA ASP A 107 8.20 27.41 20.43
C ASP A 107 7.09 27.01 19.45
N MET A 108 7.42 26.77 18.17
CA MET A 108 6.44 26.39 17.15
C MET A 108 6.25 24.88 17.02
N ILE A 109 7.00 24.07 17.77
CA ILE A 109 6.90 22.61 17.68
C ILE A 109 5.47 22.11 17.94
N PRO A 110 4.73 22.60 18.97
CA PRO A 110 3.37 22.13 19.22
C PRO A 110 2.42 22.32 18.03
N ASP A 111 2.58 23.42 17.30
CA ASP A 111 1.71 23.76 16.16
C ASP A 111 2.06 22.95 14.90
N LEU A 112 3.32 22.52 14.77
CA LEU A 112 3.86 21.90 13.55
C LEU A 112 4.11 20.39 13.66
N ILE A 113 3.98 19.80 14.86
CA ILE A 113 4.42 18.42 15.10
C ILE A 113 3.67 17.39 14.24
N LEU A 114 2.38 17.62 13.97
CA LEU A 114 1.59 16.72 13.15
C LEU A 114 2.03 16.77 11.67
N ASP A 115 2.19 17.97 11.11
CA ASP A 115 2.69 18.15 9.74
C ASP A 115 4.13 17.63 9.59
N ALA A 116 4.99 17.89 10.59
CA ALA A 116 6.35 17.37 10.62
C ALA A 116 6.39 15.84 10.65
N ALA A 117 5.49 15.19 11.40
CA ALA A 117 5.39 13.73 11.44
C ALA A 117 4.96 13.16 10.08
N VAL A 118 3.96 13.77 9.42
CA VAL A 118 3.52 13.36 8.08
C VAL A 118 4.66 13.51 7.06
N ILE A 119 5.33 14.67 7.05
CA ILE A 119 6.48 14.92 6.16
C ILE A 119 7.59 13.91 6.43
N ALA A 120 7.90 13.61 7.70
CA ALA A 120 8.93 12.64 8.06
C ALA A 120 8.61 11.23 7.52
N ILE A 121 7.36 10.78 7.64
CA ILE A 121 6.89 9.50 7.09
C ILE A 121 7.07 9.49 5.56
N VAL A 122 6.60 10.53 4.86
CA VAL A 122 6.71 10.63 3.40
C VAL A 122 8.17 10.63 2.95
N VAL A 123 9.00 11.46 3.57
CA VAL A 123 10.43 11.57 3.27
C VAL A 123 11.12 10.22 3.45
N TYR A 124 10.87 9.52 4.55
CA TYR A 124 11.45 8.20 4.79
C TYR A 124 10.96 7.17 3.77
N VAL A 125 9.65 7.09 3.53
CA VAL A 125 9.06 6.13 2.59
C VAL A 125 9.59 6.35 1.17
N VAL A 126 9.66 7.60 0.71
CA VAL A 126 10.19 7.93 -0.61
C VAL A 126 11.68 7.56 -0.70
N THR A 127 12.47 7.94 0.29
CA THR A 127 13.92 7.66 0.32
C THR A 127 14.19 6.16 0.35
N PHE A 128 13.51 5.42 1.22
CA PHE A 128 13.65 3.97 1.33
C PHE A 128 13.15 3.23 0.09
N SER A 129 12.07 3.71 -0.56
CA SER A 129 11.54 3.13 -1.80
C SER A 129 12.53 3.27 -2.96
N VAL A 130 13.14 4.47 -3.11
CA VAL A 130 14.20 4.70 -4.09
C VAL A 130 15.42 3.82 -3.77
N GLY A 131 15.83 3.73 -2.51
CA GLY A 131 16.93 2.85 -2.07
C GLY A 131 16.68 1.38 -2.41
N LYS A 132 15.47 0.86 -2.11
CA LYS A 132 15.04 -0.51 -2.44
C LYS A 132 15.02 -0.79 -3.94
N LEU A 133 14.60 0.19 -4.75
CA LEU A 133 14.60 0.07 -6.21
C LEU A 133 16.01 -0.21 -6.75
N PHE A 134 17.01 0.56 -6.31
CA PHE A 134 18.40 0.37 -6.73
C PHE A 134 19.06 -0.85 -6.10
N ALA A 135 18.71 -1.18 -4.85
CA ALA A 135 19.13 -2.41 -4.19
C ALA A 135 18.71 -3.66 -4.99
N LYS A 136 17.46 -3.68 -5.45
CA LYS A 136 16.95 -4.74 -6.33
C LYS A 136 17.65 -4.74 -7.70
N LYS A 137 17.87 -3.56 -8.29
CA LYS A 137 18.51 -3.41 -9.60
C LYS A 137 19.96 -3.91 -9.62
N HIS A 138 20.71 -3.65 -8.56
CA HIS A 138 22.16 -3.93 -8.48
C HIS A 138 22.51 -5.09 -7.54
N GLY A 139 21.52 -5.78 -6.97
CA GLY A 139 21.72 -7.01 -6.19
C GLY A 139 22.32 -6.82 -4.79
N TYR A 140 22.23 -5.63 -4.19
CA TYR A 140 22.68 -5.38 -2.82
C TYR A 140 21.50 -5.30 -1.84
N ARG A 141 21.80 -5.33 -0.53
CA ARG A 141 20.80 -5.21 0.54
C ARG A 141 20.80 -3.81 1.14
N VAL A 142 19.62 -3.33 1.50
CA VAL A 142 19.42 -2.05 2.21
C VAL A 142 18.71 -2.34 3.51
N SER A 143 19.23 -1.78 4.61
CA SER A 143 18.63 -1.87 5.95
C SER A 143 17.78 -0.64 6.23
N GLY A 144 16.49 -0.83 6.53
CA GLY A 144 15.57 0.27 6.84
C GLY A 144 16.00 1.07 8.06
N SER A 145 16.44 0.39 9.13
CA SER A 145 16.93 1.04 10.35
C SER A 145 18.23 1.84 10.14
N GLN A 146 19.04 1.47 9.15
CA GLN A 146 20.25 2.24 8.80
C GLN A 146 19.88 3.50 8.02
N GLU A 147 19.02 3.38 7.00
CA GLU A 147 18.53 4.53 6.22
C GLU A 147 17.79 5.53 7.11
N LEU A 148 16.94 5.04 8.03
CA LEU A 148 16.21 5.91 8.95
C LEU A 148 17.17 6.73 9.81
N ARG A 149 18.20 6.10 10.41
CA ARG A 149 19.20 6.80 11.22
C ARG A 149 20.01 7.82 10.42
N ALA A 150 20.41 7.48 9.19
CA ALA A 150 21.18 8.38 8.33
C ALA A 150 20.34 9.60 7.93
N LEU A 151 19.08 9.37 7.58
CA LEU A 151 18.13 10.43 7.24
C LEU A 151 17.84 11.33 8.46
N SER A 152 17.58 10.75 9.63
CA SER A 152 17.37 11.52 10.87
C SER A 152 18.56 12.43 11.18
N LEU A 153 19.79 11.90 11.11
CA LEU A 153 20.99 12.72 11.33
C LEU A 153 21.09 13.85 10.31
N THR A 154 20.80 13.57 9.04
CA THR A 154 20.82 14.59 7.97
C THR A 154 19.82 15.71 8.24
N GLN A 155 18.57 15.38 8.59
CA GLN A 155 17.55 16.40 8.87
C GLN A 155 17.86 17.23 10.13
N LEU A 156 18.44 16.60 11.16
CA LEU A 156 18.89 17.30 12.37
C LEU A 156 20.02 18.29 12.07
N LEU A 157 20.91 17.99 11.12
CA LEU A 157 21.93 18.95 10.70
C LEU A 157 21.33 20.06 9.81
N CYS A 158 20.41 19.70 8.91
CA CYS A 158 19.75 20.62 7.99
C CYS A 158 18.94 21.72 8.71
N CYS A 159 18.36 21.44 9.88
CA CYS A 159 17.55 22.42 10.59
C CYS A 159 18.34 23.65 11.07
N PHE A 160 19.66 23.53 11.25
CA PHE A 160 20.53 24.65 11.65
C PHE A 160 20.96 25.54 10.47
N VAL A 161 20.80 25.09 9.23
CA VAL A 161 21.33 25.77 8.03
C VAL A 161 20.22 26.21 7.06
N HIS A 162 19.02 26.50 7.59
CA HIS A 162 17.86 26.97 6.82
C HIS A 162 17.43 26.04 5.68
N CYS A 163 17.62 24.73 5.83
CA CYS A 163 17.21 23.75 4.82
C CYS A 163 15.78 23.25 5.07
N HIS A 164 14.99 23.15 4.01
CA HIS A 164 13.74 22.41 4.03
C HIS A 164 13.99 20.90 4.14
N PRO A 165 13.04 20.10 4.66
CA PRO A 165 13.18 18.65 4.75
C PRO A 165 13.50 18.03 3.38
N ALA A 166 14.68 17.42 3.25
CA ALA A 166 15.13 16.81 2.00
C ALA A 166 14.74 15.32 1.93
N SER A 167 14.48 14.80 0.73
CA SER A 167 14.18 13.39 0.48
C SER A 167 15.01 12.81 -0.67
N GLY A 168 15.00 11.47 -0.80
CA GLY A 168 15.64 10.78 -1.91
C GLY A 168 14.99 11.13 -3.26
N SER A 169 15.81 11.55 -4.23
CA SER A 169 15.34 11.86 -5.59
C SER A 169 15.48 10.66 -6.53
N LEU A 170 14.36 10.15 -7.02
CA LEU A 170 14.33 9.07 -8.01
C LEU A 170 15.04 9.49 -9.31
N THR A 171 14.78 10.70 -9.81
CA THR A 171 15.34 11.21 -11.08
C THR A 171 16.86 11.33 -11.00
N ARG A 172 17.40 11.99 -9.97
CA ARG A 172 18.85 12.16 -9.79
C ARG A 172 19.56 10.82 -9.59
N SER A 173 18.98 9.94 -8.79
CA SER A 173 19.54 8.60 -8.53
C SER A 173 19.53 7.71 -9.78
N THR A 174 18.49 7.84 -10.62
CA THR A 174 18.39 7.11 -11.89
C THR A 174 19.48 7.53 -12.86
N ILE A 175 19.70 8.84 -13.01
CA ILE A 175 20.76 9.37 -13.87
C ILE A 175 22.14 8.93 -13.34
N ASN A 176 22.38 9.07 -12.03
CA ASN A 176 23.63 8.67 -11.39
C ASN A 176 23.92 7.16 -11.59
N SER A 177 22.88 6.31 -11.46
CA SER A 177 22.97 4.88 -11.74
C SER A 177 23.14 4.55 -13.23
N GLN A 178 22.58 5.34 -14.15
CA GLN A 178 22.70 5.12 -15.60
C GLN A 178 24.12 5.45 -16.09
N ILE A 179 24.75 6.48 -15.53
CA ILE A 179 26.14 6.86 -15.84
C ILE A 179 27.15 5.89 -15.18
N GLY A 180 26.68 4.92 -14.40
CA GLY A 180 27.49 3.85 -13.83
C GLY A 180 28.20 4.22 -12.54
N ALA A 181 27.73 5.25 -11.81
CA ALA A 181 28.28 5.59 -10.50
C ALA A 181 28.02 4.45 -9.49
N ARG A 182 29.09 4.01 -8.83
CA ARG A 182 29.07 2.89 -7.86
C ARG A 182 29.35 3.32 -6.41
N SER A 183 29.72 4.58 -6.19
CA SER A 183 30.14 5.11 -4.89
C SER A 183 29.44 6.42 -4.56
N GLN A 184 29.26 6.69 -3.27
CA GLN A 184 28.69 7.94 -2.74
C GLN A 184 29.57 9.17 -2.98
N ILE A 185 30.82 8.98 -3.40
CA ILE A 185 31.71 10.07 -3.85
C ILE A 185 31.06 10.88 -4.97
N SER A 186 30.25 10.25 -5.84
CA SER A 186 29.48 10.96 -6.87
C SER A 186 28.55 12.03 -6.28
N SER A 187 27.90 11.72 -5.15
CA SER A 187 27.01 12.66 -4.45
C SER A 187 27.79 13.82 -3.84
N VAL A 188 29.00 13.56 -3.31
CA VAL A 188 29.90 14.60 -2.78
C VAL A 188 30.35 15.55 -3.89
N ILE A 189 30.83 15.01 -5.02
CA ILE A 189 31.23 15.82 -6.18
C ILE A 189 30.06 16.67 -6.68
N SER A 190 28.87 16.08 -6.78
CA SER A 190 27.66 16.80 -7.20
C SER A 190 27.29 17.93 -6.24
N ALA A 191 27.39 17.70 -4.93
CA ALA A 191 27.12 18.73 -3.92
C ALA A 191 28.16 19.86 -3.96
N SER A 192 29.44 19.54 -4.11
CA SER A 192 30.52 20.52 -4.24
C SER A 192 30.38 21.37 -5.50
N LEU A 193 30.01 20.75 -6.63
CA LEU A 193 29.75 21.48 -7.88
C LEU A 193 28.54 22.42 -7.74
N MET A 194 27.45 21.93 -7.13
CA MET A 194 26.26 22.75 -6.88
C MET A 194 26.57 23.95 -5.98
N LEU A 195 27.39 23.75 -4.95
CA LEU A 195 27.87 24.83 -4.08
C LEU A 195 28.66 25.89 -4.89
N LEU A 196 29.58 25.46 -5.75
CA LEU A 196 30.36 26.36 -6.61
C LEU A 196 29.45 27.18 -7.54
N VAL A 197 28.47 26.52 -8.16
CA VAL A 197 27.50 27.18 -9.03
C VAL A 197 26.72 28.25 -8.27
N ILE A 198 26.26 27.98 -7.05
CA ILE A 198 25.53 28.98 -6.26
C ILE A 198 26.41 30.17 -5.89
N LEU A 199 27.66 29.92 -5.48
CA LEU A 199 28.58 30.99 -5.03
C LEU A 199 29.10 31.88 -6.17
N TRP A 200 29.33 31.33 -7.36
CA TRP A 200 29.95 32.07 -8.47
C TRP A 200 29.02 32.35 -9.65
N LEU A 201 28.12 31.41 -9.98
CA LEU A 201 27.20 31.56 -11.11
C LEU A 201 25.82 32.09 -10.67
N GLY A 202 25.55 32.24 -9.38
CA GLY A 202 24.30 32.81 -8.85
C GLY A 202 23.88 34.12 -9.51
N PRO A 203 24.75 35.14 -9.60
CA PRO A 203 24.44 36.41 -10.25
C PRO A 203 24.06 36.29 -11.74
N LEU A 204 24.59 35.28 -12.44
CA LEU A 204 24.24 35.06 -13.85
C LEU A 204 22.81 34.55 -14.01
N LEU A 205 22.25 33.91 -12.99
CA LEU A 205 20.91 33.34 -13.02
C LEU A 205 19.81 34.35 -12.65
N GLU A 206 20.15 35.56 -12.19
CA GLU A 206 19.17 36.58 -11.79
C GLU A 206 18.25 36.99 -12.97
N ALA A 207 18.78 37.02 -14.19
CA ALA A 207 18.04 37.33 -15.41
C ALA A 207 17.14 36.18 -15.90
N LEU A 208 17.13 35.01 -15.25
CA LEU A 208 16.34 33.86 -15.70
C LEU A 208 14.83 34.14 -15.55
N PRO A 209 14.01 33.96 -16.61
CA PRO A 209 12.56 34.10 -16.48
C PRO A 209 11.93 32.98 -15.62
N MET A 210 11.04 33.35 -14.69
CA MET A 210 10.36 32.37 -13.83
C MET A 210 9.48 31.39 -14.62
N CYS A 211 8.95 31.80 -15.78
CA CYS A 211 8.13 30.95 -16.65
C CYS A 211 8.88 29.71 -17.16
N ILE A 212 10.22 29.80 -17.31
CA ILE A 212 11.09 28.67 -17.69
C ILE A 212 11.21 27.66 -16.55
N LEU A 213 11.37 28.14 -15.31
CA LEU A 213 11.40 27.27 -14.13
C LEU A 213 10.09 26.50 -13.98
N SER A 214 8.96 27.18 -14.15
CA SER A 214 7.62 26.55 -14.16
C SER A 214 7.48 25.49 -15.27
N ALA A 215 7.94 25.80 -16.49
CA ALA A 215 7.95 24.84 -17.59
C ALA A 215 8.77 23.58 -17.29
N ILE A 216 9.94 23.73 -16.68
CA ILE A 216 10.78 22.61 -16.26
C ILE A 216 10.06 21.74 -15.22
N ILE A 217 9.39 22.36 -14.24
CA ILE A 217 8.59 21.64 -13.23
C ILE A 217 7.48 20.83 -13.89
N VAL A 218 6.71 21.42 -14.81
CA VAL A 218 5.62 20.74 -15.53
C VAL A 218 6.14 19.51 -16.28
N VAL A 219 7.25 19.65 -17.03
CA VAL A 219 7.84 18.53 -17.76
C VAL A 219 8.41 17.46 -16.80
N ALA A 220 8.97 17.87 -15.66
CA ALA A 220 9.47 16.93 -14.65
C ALA A 220 8.35 16.09 -14.02
N LEU A 221 7.15 16.65 -13.86
CA LEU A 221 5.99 15.97 -13.29
C LEU A 221 5.28 15.02 -14.27
N GLN A 222 5.63 15.02 -15.56
CA GLN A 222 5.01 14.16 -16.58
C GLN A 222 4.96 12.67 -16.17
N GLY A 223 6.05 12.16 -15.58
CA GLY A 223 6.11 10.77 -15.13
C GLY A 223 5.12 10.45 -14.01
N MET A 224 4.83 11.40 -13.13
CA MET A 224 3.83 11.26 -12.08
C MET A 224 2.41 11.30 -12.66
N PHE A 225 2.13 12.19 -13.60
CA PHE A 225 0.82 12.24 -14.28
C PHE A 225 0.50 10.98 -15.09
N MET A 226 1.52 10.27 -15.58
CA MET A 226 1.31 8.98 -16.25
C MET A 226 0.75 7.88 -15.33
N GLN A 227 0.85 8.03 -14.01
CA GLN A 227 0.32 7.06 -13.03
C GLN A 227 -1.22 6.99 -13.04
N PHE A 228 -1.93 7.96 -13.61
CA PHE A 228 -3.39 7.85 -13.83
C PHE A 228 -3.78 6.64 -14.68
N ARG A 229 -2.84 6.09 -15.47
CA ARG A 229 -3.06 4.85 -16.23
C ARG A 229 -3.27 3.62 -15.34
N ASP A 230 -2.79 3.67 -14.09
CA ASP A 230 -2.91 2.56 -13.13
C ASP A 230 -4.36 2.35 -12.71
N VAL A 231 -5.21 3.39 -12.75
CA VAL A 231 -6.64 3.30 -12.44
C VAL A 231 -7.33 2.20 -13.26
N LYS A 232 -6.99 2.09 -14.56
CA LYS A 232 -7.55 1.06 -15.45
C LYS A 232 -7.09 -0.35 -15.07
N VAL A 233 -5.85 -0.49 -14.62
CA VAL A 233 -5.26 -1.76 -14.19
C VAL A 233 -5.86 -2.19 -12.86
N LEU A 234 -5.95 -1.28 -11.90
CA LEU A 234 -6.56 -1.50 -10.58
C LEU A 234 -8.04 -1.85 -10.71
N TRP A 235 -8.80 -1.17 -11.58
CA TRP A 235 -10.21 -1.49 -11.83
C TRP A 235 -10.42 -2.96 -12.25
N LYS A 236 -9.50 -3.52 -13.03
CA LYS A 236 -9.58 -4.93 -13.48
C LYS A 236 -9.06 -5.93 -12.45
N THR A 237 -8.12 -5.51 -11.60
CA THR A 237 -7.39 -6.42 -10.72
C THR A 237 -7.94 -6.44 -9.29
N SER A 238 -8.13 -5.28 -8.68
CA SER A 238 -8.53 -5.14 -7.27
C SER A 238 -9.35 -3.87 -7.06
N LYS A 239 -10.65 -4.04 -6.80
CA LYS A 239 -11.57 -2.92 -6.53
C LYS A 239 -11.22 -2.19 -5.22
N ILE A 240 -10.68 -2.93 -4.24
CA ILE A 240 -10.30 -2.38 -2.94
C ILE A 240 -9.09 -1.48 -3.08
N ASP A 241 -8.06 -1.93 -3.81
CA ASP A 241 -6.85 -1.10 -4.03
C ASP A 241 -7.17 0.14 -4.86
N LEU A 242 -8.10 0.02 -5.81
CA LEU A 242 -8.63 1.19 -6.52
C LEU A 242 -9.36 2.15 -5.57
N ALA A 243 -10.17 1.66 -4.65
CA ALA A 243 -10.86 2.51 -3.67
C ALA A 243 -9.85 3.28 -2.81
N ILE A 244 -8.78 2.61 -2.34
CA ILE A 244 -7.68 3.27 -1.62
C ILE A 244 -7.06 4.37 -2.48
N TRP A 245 -6.79 4.10 -3.76
CA TRP A 245 -6.23 5.07 -4.69
C TRP A 245 -7.14 6.30 -4.87
N ILE A 246 -8.43 6.09 -5.12
CA ILE A 246 -9.41 7.17 -5.31
C ILE A 246 -9.56 8.01 -4.04
N VAL A 247 -9.71 7.37 -2.88
CA VAL A 247 -9.83 8.06 -1.59
C VAL A 247 -8.58 8.87 -1.30
N SER A 248 -7.38 8.30 -1.50
CA SER A 248 -6.11 8.99 -1.28
C SER A 248 -5.97 10.22 -2.18
N PHE A 249 -6.26 10.07 -3.48
CA PHE A 249 -6.20 11.17 -4.44
C PHE A 249 -7.19 12.27 -4.10
N THR A 250 -8.45 11.90 -3.86
CA THR A 250 -9.54 12.85 -3.61
C THR A 250 -9.34 13.59 -2.29
N ALA A 251 -8.95 12.87 -1.23
CA ALA A 251 -8.68 13.48 0.07
C ALA A 251 -7.50 14.47 0.01
N THR A 252 -6.46 14.14 -0.74
CA THR A 252 -5.29 15.03 -0.92
C THR A 252 -5.63 16.28 -1.73
N VAL A 253 -6.46 16.16 -2.77
CA VAL A 253 -6.85 17.28 -3.64
C VAL A 253 -7.84 18.23 -2.97
N ILE A 254 -8.83 17.70 -2.25
CA ILE A 254 -9.87 18.51 -1.62
C ILE A 254 -9.33 19.22 -0.38
N TRP A 255 -8.45 18.55 0.36
CA TRP A 255 -8.09 18.97 1.70
C TRP A 255 -6.67 19.55 1.74
N ASP A 256 -5.69 18.71 2.07
CA ASP A 256 -4.27 19.03 1.94
C ASP A 256 -3.48 17.71 1.90
N VAL A 257 -2.20 17.77 1.56
CA VAL A 257 -1.30 16.61 1.56
C VAL A 257 -1.22 15.96 2.95
N SER A 258 -1.11 16.73 4.04
CA SER A 258 -0.99 16.18 5.39
C SER A 258 -2.23 15.37 5.79
N GLN A 259 -3.41 15.97 5.65
CA GLN A 259 -4.68 15.37 6.04
C GLN A 259 -5.12 14.28 5.04
N GLY A 260 -4.86 14.48 3.75
CA GLY A 260 -5.12 13.49 2.70
C GLY A 260 -4.34 12.20 2.93
N LEU A 261 -3.07 12.27 3.31
CA LEU A 261 -2.27 11.09 3.65
C LEU A 261 -2.81 10.38 4.90
N ALA A 262 -3.17 11.12 5.96
CA ALA A 262 -3.72 10.53 7.18
C ALA A 262 -5.03 9.77 6.89
N ILE A 263 -5.93 10.36 6.10
CA ILE A 263 -7.17 9.73 5.64
C ILE A 263 -6.87 8.48 4.80
N ALA A 264 -5.92 8.58 3.86
CA ALA A 264 -5.51 7.45 3.02
C ALA A 264 -5.01 6.26 3.84
N ILE A 265 -4.13 6.49 4.81
CA ILE A 265 -3.59 5.45 5.69
C ILE A 265 -4.71 4.85 6.55
N GLY A 266 -5.55 5.69 7.16
CA GLY A 266 -6.69 5.21 7.95
C GLY A 266 -7.64 4.35 7.12
N PHE A 267 -7.99 4.80 5.91
CA PHE A 267 -8.83 4.05 4.99
C PHE A 267 -8.18 2.72 4.58
N ALA A 268 -6.89 2.71 4.24
CA ALA A 268 -6.16 1.49 3.91
C ALA A 268 -6.18 0.49 5.07
N LEU A 269 -5.94 0.93 6.32
CA LEU A 269 -6.01 0.06 7.50
C LEU A 269 -7.43 -0.50 7.71
N ILE A 270 -8.46 0.33 7.56
CA ILE A 270 -9.87 -0.11 7.64
C ILE A 270 -10.17 -1.18 6.60
N THR A 271 -9.68 -1.03 5.36
CA THR A 271 -9.89 -2.08 4.33
C THR A 271 -9.21 -3.39 4.68
N VAL A 272 -8.05 -3.36 5.36
CA VAL A 272 -7.38 -4.57 5.86
C VAL A 272 -8.23 -5.25 6.93
N ILE A 273 -8.80 -4.47 7.86
CA ILE A 273 -9.70 -4.99 8.90
C ILE A 273 -10.91 -5.67 8.28
N PHE A 274 -11.61 -5.01 7.35
CA PHE A 274 -12.80 -5.59 6.70
C PHE A 274 -12.47 -6.85 5.88
N ARG A 275 -11.33 -6.88 5.18
CA ARG A 275 -10.88 -8.08 4.48
C ARG A 275 -10.55 -9.24 5.41
N SER A 276 -10.08 -8.94 6.62
CA SER A 276 -9.79 -9.94 7.64
C SER A 276 -11.06 -10.43 8.35
N GLN A 277 -12.09 -9.58 8.44
CA GLN A 277 -13.36 -9.87 9.10
C GLN A 277 -14.22 -10.86 8.31
N TRP A 278 -14.27 -10.72 6.98
CA TRP A 278 -15.04 -11.61 6.09
C TRP A 278 -14.13 -12.38 5.12
N PRO A 279 -13.34 -13.33 5.63
CA PRO A 279 -12.56 -14.21 4.77
C PRO A 279 -13.48 -15.21 4.06
N LYS A 280 -12.97 -15.81 2.99
CA LYS A 280 -13.71 -16.85 2.28
C LYS A 280 -13.79 -18.12 3.12
N THR A 281 -14.99 -18.70 3.13
CA THR A 281 -15.29 -19.99 3.71
C THR A 281 -15.58 -20.98 2.59
N VAL A 282 -15.05 -22.20 2.71
CA VAL A 282 -15.11 -23.18 1.63
C VAL A 282 -15.54 -24.53 2.19
N LYS A 283 -16.55 -25.13 1.56
CA LYS A 283 -16.90 -26.53 1.79
C LYS A 283 -15.98 -27.41 0.96
N LEU A 284 -15.34 -28.40 1.57
CA LEU A 284 -14.43 -29.31 0.89
C LEU A 284 -15.11 -30.66 0.61
N GLY A 285 -14.86 -31.17 -0.59
CA GLY A 285 -15.20 -32.53 -1.01
C GLY A 285 -13.95 -33.35 -1.34
N ARG A 286 -14.09 -34.67 -1.34
CA ARG A 286 -13.08 -35.63 -1.79
C ARG A 286 -13.05 -35.68 -3.31
N VAL A 287 -11.85 -35.67 -3.89
CA VAL A 287 -11.64 -35.76 -5.34
C VAL A 287 -11.43 -37.22 -5.73
N GLY A 288 -12.44 -37.82 -6.37
CA GLY A 288 -12.42 -39.24 -6.74
C GLY A 288 -12.11 -40.14 -5.53
N ASP A 289 -11.32 -41.19 -5.74
CA ASP A 289 -10.91 -42.12 -4.67
C ASP A 289 -9.60 -41.70 -3.98
N THR A 290 -9.15 -40.46 -4.17
CA THR A 290 -7.91 -39.97 -3.57
C THR A 290 -8.13 -39.41 -2.17
N ASN A 291 -7.05 -39.17 -1.42
CA ASN A 291 -7.11 -38.53 -0.10
C ASN A 291 -7.12 -36.98 -0.19
N LEU A 292 -7.41 -36.42 -1.38
CA LEU A 292 -7.35 -34.98 -1.62
C LEU A 292 -8.72 -34.34 -1.41
N TYR A 293 -8.75 -33.34 -0.53
CA TYR A 293 -9.93 -32.52 -0.26
C TYR A 293 -9.81 -31.14 -0.91
N ARG A 294 -10.77 -30.82 -1.78
CA ARG A 294 -10.81 -29.58 -2.57
C ARG A 294 -12.21 -28.99 -2.59
N ASP A 295 -12.28 -27.71 -2.95
CA ASP A 295 -13.53 -26.98 -3.13
C ASP A 295 -14.49 -27.74 -4.06
N LEU A 296 -15.70 -28.00 -3.56
CA LEU A 296 -16.76 -28.71 -4.30
C LEU A 296 -17.11 -28.01 -5.62
N GLU A 297 -17.27 -26.68 -5.59
CA GLU A 297 -17.77 -25.93 -6.75
C GLU A 297 -16.73 -25.87 -7.86
N ARG A 298 -15.45 -25.76 -7.49
CA ARG A 298 -14.38 -25.48 -8.44
C ARG A 298 -13.75 -26.73 -9.06
N TYR A 299 -13.71 -27.84 -8.33
CA TYR A 299 -12.98 -29.05 -8.75
C TYR A 299 -13.89 -30.25 -9.04
N GLY A 300 -15.21 -30.09 -8.98
CA GLY A 300 -16.15 -31.20 -9.13
C GLY A 300 -15.96 -32.27 -8.05
N ALA A 301 -15.42 -31.89 -6.90
CA ALA A 301 -15.23 -32.78 -5.76
C ALA A 301 -16.59 -33.17 -5.18
N LYS A 302 -16.70 -34.38 -4.62
CA LYS A 302 -17.95 -34.87 -4.00
C LYS A 302 -17.81 -34.93 -2.50
N ASN A 303 -18.91 -34.86 -1.76
CA ASN A 303 -18.87 -35.08 -0.32
C ASN A 303 -18.27 -36.47 -0.04
N ALA A 304 -17.37 -36.57 0.93
CA ALA A 304 -16.69 -37.83 1.25
C ALA A 304 -17.66 -38.84 1.87
N HIS A 305 -18.60 -38.36 2.68
CA HIS A 305 -19.68 -39.14 3.29
C HIS A 305 -20.92 -38.24 3.44
N PRO A 306 -22.15 -38.75 3.30
CA PRO A 306 -23.37 -37.94 3.42
C PRO A 306 -23.52 -37.23 4.78
N GLN A 307 -23.05 -37.87 5.86
CA GLN A 307 -23.14 -37.33 7.21
C GLN A 307 -21.97 -36.41 7.62
N VAL A 308 -20.96 -36.24 6.76
CA VAL A 308 -19.73 -35.51 7.09
C VAL A 308 -19.62 -34.25 6.26
N VAL A 309 -19.47 -33.11 6.93
CA VAL A 309 -19.19 -31.82 6.31
C VAL A 309 -17.77 -31.40 6.64
N VAL A 310 -16.96 -31.10 5.62
CA VAL A 310 -15.61 -30.56 5.81
C VAL A 310 -15.63 -29.06 5.53
N PHE A 311 -15.31 -28.27 6.55
CA PHE A 311 -15.34 -26.82 6.55
C PHE A 311 -13.92 -26.25 6.65
N ARG A 312 -13.50 -25.49 5.63
CA ARG A 312 -12.24 -24.74 5.64
C ARG A 312 -12.51 -23.25 5.78
N PHE A 313 -11.74 -22.63 6.67
CA PHE A 313 -11.72 -21.18 6.88
C PHE A 313 -10.36 -20.61 6.48
N ASP A 314 -10.32 -19.83 5.39
CA ASP A 314 -9.08 -19.35 4.77
C ASP A 314 -8.54 -18.06 5.41
N ALA A 315 -8.37 -18.03 6.73
CA ALA A 315 -7.80 -16.89 7.45
C ALA A 315 -7.30 -17.27 8.86
N PRO A 316 -6.43 -16.43 9.47
CA PRO A 316 -6.22 -16.47 10.91
C PRO A 316 -7.56 -16.27 11.65
N LEU A 317 -7.76 -17.00 12.75
CA LEU A 317 -8.99 -16.93 13.53
C LEU A 317 -8.79 -15.96 14.70
N LEU A 318 -9.31 -14.77 14.58
CA LEU A 318 -9.10 -13.65 15.50
C LEU A 318 -10.44 -13.13 16.03
N PHE A 319 -10.41 -12.29 17.07
CA PHE A 319 -11.61 -11.65 17.63
C PHE A 319 -12.48 -10.97 16.58
N LEU A 320 -11.85 -10.44 15.52
CA LEU A 320 -12.52 -9.72 14.44
C LEU A 320 -13.38 -10.61 13.52
N ASN A 321 -13.10 -11.91 13.43
CA ASN A 321 -13.78 -12.83 12.51
C ASN A 321 -14.28 -14.12 13.17
N ALA A 322 -14.14 -14.25 14.50
CA ALA A 322 -14.62 -15.39 15.27
C ALA A 322 -16.13 -15.60 15.11
N GLU A 323 -16.92 -14.52 15.12
CA GLU A 323 -18.37 -14.60 14.92
C GLU A 323 -18.70 -15.11 13.52
N HIS A 324 -18.05 -14.55 12.49
CA HIS A 324 -18.26 -14.99 11.11
C HIS A 324 -17.83 -16.45 10.90
N PHE A 325 -16.77 -16.91 11.56
CA PHE A 325 -16.35 -18.31 11.55
C PHE A 325 -17.46 -19.22 12.11
N LYS A 326 -18.01 -18.87 13.27
CA LYS A 326 -19.11 -19.61 13.92
C LYS A 326 -20.34 -19.64 13.03
N GLU A 327 -20.83 -18.47 12.60
CA GLU A 327 -22.01 -18.36 11.73
C GLU A 327 -21.84 -19.13 10.42
N SER A 328 -20.66 -19.05 9.80
CA SER A 328 -20.36 -19.78 8.57
C SER A 328 -20.32 -21.28 8.77
N GLY A 329 -19.76 -21.76 9.90
CA GLY A 329 -19.71 -23.17 10.23
C GLY A 329 -21.10 -23.77 10.45
N VAL A 330 -21.94 -23.09 11.24
CA VAL A 330 -23.34 -23.48 11.47
C VAL A 330 -24.12 -23.47 10.16
N LYS A 331 -24.05 -22.37 9.41
CA LYS A 331 -24.73 -22.24 8.11
C LYS A 331 -24.35 -23.34 7.13
N MET A 332 -23.09 -23.78 7.10
CA MET A 332 -22.64 -24.84 6.21
C MET A 332 -23.22 -26.22 6.56
N VAL A 333 -23.42 -26.48 7.86
CA VAL A 333 -24.11 -27.69 8.34
C VAL A 333 -25.61 -27.62 8.02
N ASP A 334 -26.25 -26.47 8.27
CA ASP A 334 -27.67 -26.27 7.99
C ASP A 334 -27.99 -26.40 6.49
N GLU A 335 -27.15 -25.82 5.62
CA GLU A 335 -27.28 -25.95 4.17
C GLU A 335 -27.10 -27.41 3.71
N ALA A 336 -26.17 -28.15 4.33
CA ALA A 336 -25.98 -29.56 4.03
C ALA A 336 -27.19 -30.41 4.48
N ASN A 337 -27.71 -30.18 5.67
CA ASN A 337 -28.93 -30.83 6.17
C ASN A 337 -30.14 -30.51 5.30
N ALA A 338 -30.32 -29.26 4.88
CA ALA A 338 -31.40 -28.86 3.99
C ALA A 338 -31.32 -29.56 2.61
N HIS A 339 -30.10 -29.83 2.11
CA HIS A 339 -29.91 -30.60 0.87
C HIS A 339 -30.35 -32.07 1.04
N LEU A 340 -29.91 -32.72 2.12
CA LEU A 340 -30.26 -34.12 2.42
C LEU A 340 -31.78 -34.32 2.58
N ILE A 341 -32.45 -33.37 3.26
CA ILE A 341 -33.91 -33.39 3.42
C ILE A 341 -34.62 -33.26 2.07
N ARG A 342 -34.14 -32.39 1.16
CA ARG A 342 -34.71 -32.25 -0.19
C ARG A 342 -34.55 -33.50 -1.04
N GLU A 343 -33.47 -34.24 -0.84
CA GLU A 343 -33.22 -35.53 -1.49
C GLU A 343 -33.98 -36.69 -0.83
N GLN A 344 -34.91 -36.40 0.10
CA GLN A 344 -35.69 -37.39 0.86
C GLN A 344 -34.82 -38.44 1.56
N SER A 345 -33.60 -38.06 1.95
CA SER A 345 -32.73 -38.92 2.75
C SER A 345 -33.13 -38.80 4.23
N GLU A 346 -33.28 -39.93 4.92
CA GLU A 346 -33.43 -39.93 6.39
C GLU A 346 -32.13 -39.56 7.14
N ILE A 347 -31.03 -39.47 6.37
CA ILE A 347 -29.68 -39.18 6.86
C ILE A 347 -29.54 -37.69 7.18
N ARG A 348 -28.91 -37.40 8.32
CA ARG A 348 -28.52 -36.04 8.74
C ARG A 348 -27.01 -35.94 8.93
N VAL A 349 -26.49 -34.72 8.84
CA VAL A 349 -25.09 -34.44 9.18
C VAL A 349 -24.87 -34.73 10.66
N LYS A 350 -23.93 -35.63 10.97
CA LYS A 350 -23.48 -35.94 12.34
C LYS A 350 -22.12 -35.34 12.67
N TYR A 351 -21.29 -35.05 11.67
CA TYR A 351 -19.91 -34.61 11.90
C TYR A 351 -19.55 -33.37 11.08
N LEU A 352 -19.00 -32.36 11.77
CA LEU A 352 -18.34 -31.21 11.17
C LEU A 352 -16.83 -31.32 11.38
N ILE A 353 -16.07 -31.42 10.30
CA ILE A 353 -14.61 -31.41 10.34
C ILE A 353 -14.14 -30.01 9.96
N VAL A 354 -13.54 -29.31 10.91
CA VAL A 354 -12.92 -28.00 10.69
C VAL A 354 -11.48 -28.20 10.26
N ASP A 355 -11.16 -27.78 9.04
CA ASP A 355 -9.79 -27.72 8.56
C ASP A 355 -9.10 -26.45 9.09
N ALA A 356 -8.27 -26.62 10.12
CA ALA A 356 -7.49 -25.57 10.76
C ALA A 356 -6.17 -25.25 10.03
N SER A 357 -5.93 -25.80 8.83
CA SER A 357 -4.73 -25.48 8.05
C SER A 357 -4.64 -23.98 7.69
N GLY A 358 -5.78 -23.30 7.54
CA GLY A 358 -5.88 -21.86 7.30
C GLY A 358 -5.51 -20.99 8.51
N PHE A 359 -5.55 -21.54 9.73
CA PHE A 359 -5.23 -20.80 10.94
C PHE A 359 -3.72 -20.61 11.04
N THR A 360 -3.23 -19.46 10.57
CA THR A 360 -1.81 -19.07 10.75
C THR A 360 -1.55 -18.62 12.18
N HIS A 361 -2.49 -17.86 12.75
CA HIS A 361 -2.53 -17.44 14.14
C HIS A 361 -3.97 -17.55 14.66
N ILE A 362 -4.10 -17.71 15.97
CA ILE A 362 -5.36 -17.67 16.70
C ILE A 362 -5.20 -16.76 17.93
N ASP A 363 -6.25 -16.08 18.34
CA ASP A 363 -6.30 -15.37 19.62
C ASP A 363 -7.31 -16.01 20.59
N HIS A 364 -7.40 -15.48 21.81
CA HIS A 364 -8.31 -16.02 22.83
C HIS A 364 -9.78 -16.04 22.36
N MET A 365 -10.23 -14.99 21.68
CA MET A 365 -11.60 -14.91 21.17
C MET A 365 -11.84 -15.87 20.01
N GLY A 366 -10.84 -16.11 19.17
CA GLY A 366 -10.86 -17.15 18.16
C GLY A 366 -11.05 -18.55 18.76
N VAL A 367 -10.32 -18.88 19.84
CA VAL A 367 -10.51 -20.15 20.55
C VAL A 367 -11.91 -20.27 21.14
N ASN A 368 -12.43 -19.18 21.74
CA ASN A 368 -13.80 -19.16 22.23
C ASN A 368 -14.82 -19.32 21.10
N GLY A 369 -14.58 -18.74 19.92
CA GLY A 369 -15.42 -18.97 18.74
C GLY A 369 -15.51 -20.44 18.34
N ILE A 370 -14.42 -21.22 18.48
CA ILE A 370 -14.44 -22.67 18.26
C ILE A 370 -15.29 -23.38 19.33
N LYS A 371 -15.20 -22.96 20.59
CA LYS A 371 -16.02 -23.52 21.67
C LYS A 371 -17.50 -23.25 21.43
N GLU A 372 -17.86 -22.00 21.13
CA GLU A 372 -19.23 -21.60 20.86
C GLU A 372 -19.80 -22.34 19.64
N LEU A 373 -19.03 -22.46 18.56
CA LEU A 373 -19.44 -23.27 17.39
C LEU A 373 -19.72 -24.72 17.78
N THR A 374 -18.85 -25.31 18.60
CA THR A 374 -19.01 -26.71 19.05
C THR A 374 -20.22 -26.87 19.94
N GLU A 375 -20.44 -25.97 20.88
CA GLU A 375 -21.59 -26.00 21.79
C GLU A 375 -22.91 -25.79 21.03
N GLU A 376 -22.94 -24.91 20.03
CA GLU A 376 -24.11 -24.68 19.19
C GLU A 376 -24.44 -25.91 18.34
N LEU A 377 -23.44 -26.49 17.67
CA LEU A 377 -23.63 -27.68 16.83
C LEU A 377 -23.97 -28.93 17.64
N LYS A 378 -23.47 -29.03 18.87
CA LYS A 378 -23.83 -30.12 19.79
C LYS A 378 -25.32 -30.12 20.16
N LYS A 379 -26.00 -28.96 20.14
CA LYS A 379 -27.47 -28.91 20.32
C LYS A 379 -28.22 -29.60 19.17
N GLY A 380 -27.62 -29.63 17.99
CA GLY A 380 -28.13 -30.33 16.81
C GLY A 380 -27.59 -31.75 16.63
N ASP A 381 -26.96 -32.32 17.66
CA ASP A 381 -26.30 -33.65 17.64
C ASP A 381 -25.18 -33.77 16.60
N VAL A 382 -24.48 -32.65 16.32
CA VAL A 382 -23.35 -32.60 15.40
C VAL A 382 -22.05 -32.49 16.18
N SER A 383 -21.18 -33.49 16.02
CA SER A 383 -19.85 -33.55 16.63
C SER A 383 -18.82 -32.77 15.80
N VAL A 384 -18.01 -31.95 16.45
CA VAL A 384 -16.96 -31.14 15.79
C VAL A 384 -15.59 -31.77 15.97
N TYR A 385 -14.90 -32.01 14.85
CA TYR A 385 -13.51 -32.48 14.80
C TYR A 385 -12.60 -31.40 14.20
N ILE A 386 -11.35 -31.33 14.65
CA ILE A 386 -10.37 -30.36 14.16
C ILE A 386 -9.25 -31.10 13.44
N ALA A 387 -9.01 -30.78 12.16
CA ALA A 387 -7.94 -31.34 11.35
C ALA A 387 -6.84 -30.30 11.05
N CYS A 388 -5.62 -30.75 10.75
CA CYS A 388 -4.52 -29.92 10.24
C CYS A 388 -4.11 -28.72 11.13
N CYS A 389 -4.31 -28.82 12.44
CA CYS A 389 -4.04 -27.73 13.38
C CYS A 389 -2.54 -27.60 13.71
N LYS A 390 -1.97 -26.41 13.48
CA LYS A 390 -0.54 -26.14 13.75
C LYS A 390 -0.22 -26.18 15.25
N ALA A 391 1.00 -26.56 15.60
CA ALA A 391 1.45 -26.68 16.99
C ALA A 391 1.19 -25.42 17.84
N GLN A 392 1.58 -24.23 17.35
CA GLN A 392 1.37 -22.97 18.06
C GLN A 392 -0.12 -22.66 18.33
N VAL A 393 -1.01 -23.06 17.42
CA VAL A 393 -2.46 -22.91 17.58
C VAL A 393 -2.97 -23.88 18.65
N ARG A 394 -2.50 -25.14 18.62
CA ARG A 394 -2.83 -26.16 19.64
C ARG A 394 -2.38 -25.77 21.04
N ASP A 395 -1.20 -25.18 21.17
CA ASP A 395 -0.67 -24.71 22.46
C ASP A 395 -1.60 -23.66 23.07
N LEU A 396 -2.06 -22.69 22.27
CA LEU A 396 -3.02 -21.69 22.72
C LEU A 396 -4.40 -22.31 23.02
N CYS A 397 -4.88 -23.24 22.20
CA CYS A 397 -6.09 -24.00 22.49
C CYS A 397 -6.01 -24.75 23.83
N GLN A 398 -4.85 -25.32 24.18
CA GLN A 398 -4.63 -25.96 25.47
C GLN A 398 -4.72 -24.95 26.62
N MET A 399 -4.01 -23.84 26.51
CA MET A 399 -3.97 -22.79 27.55
C MET A 399 -5.36 -22.18 27.78
N CYS A 400 -6.14 -22.01 26.71
CA CYS A 400 -7.51 -21.51 26.78
C CYS A 400 -8.54 -22.58 27.19
N GLY A 401 -8.13 -23.83 27.44
CA GLY A 401 -9.03 -24.90 27.88
C GLY A 401 -10.00 -25.39 26.80
N LEU A 402 -9.65 -25.34 25.51
CA LEU A 402 -10.49 -25.90 24.44
C LEU A 402 -10.75 -27.40 24.62
N TYR A 403 -9.81 -28.11 25.24
CA TYR A 403 -9.88 -29.56 25.41
C TYR A 403 -10.98 -30.07 26.37
N SER A 404 -11.61 -29.17 27.14
CA SER A 404 -12.80 -29.53 27.91
C SER A 404 -14.05 -29.63 27.03
N THR A 405 -14.08 -28.89 25.92
CA THR A 405 -15.21 -28.84 24.98
C THR A 405 -15.01 -29.83 23.83
N ILE A 406 -13.80 -29.85 23.24
CA ILE A 406 -13.41 -30.80 22.20
C ILE A 406 -12.29 -31.70 22.74
N PRO A 407 -12.54 -33.00 22.97
CA PRO A 407 -11.52 -33.92 23.46
C PRO A 407 -10.27 -33.94 22.57
N LYS A 408 -9.10 -34.20 23.16
CA LYS A 408 -7.84 -34.33 22.41
C LYS A 408 -7.88 -35.42 21.32
N SER A 409 -8.73 -36.43 21.48
CA SER A 409 -8.97 -37.49 20.48
C SER A 409 -9.59 -36.97 19.19
N ASN A 410 -10.30 -35.84 19.23
CA ASN A 410 -10.99 -35.25 18.09
C ASN A 410 -10.09 -34.25 17.31
N PHE A 411 -8.78 -34.30 17.56
CA PHE A 411 -7.77 -33.52 16.84
C PHE A 411 -6.94 -34.45 15.96
N PHE A 412 -6.96 -34.20 14.66
CA PHE A 412 -6.35 -35.05 13.65
C PHE A 412 -5.25 -34.30 12.88
N PRO A 413 -4.19 -35.02 12.47
CA PRO A 413 -3.11 -34.41 11.68
C PRO A 413 -3.57 -34.09 10.24
N ASP A 414 -4.42 -34.92 9.65
CA ASP A 414 -4.99 -34.73 8.31
C ASP A 414 -6.53 -34.76 8.34
N ILE A 415 -7.16 -34.17 7.32
CA ILE A 415 -8.61 -34.21 7.08
C ILE A 415 -9.06 -35.65 6.81
N HIS A 416 -8.28 -36.42 6.04
CA HIS A 416 -8.68 -37.78 5.68
C HIS A 416 -8.82 -38.68 6.91
N ASP A 417 -7.89 -38.59 7.86
CA ASP A 417 -7.94 -39.35 9.11
C ASP A 417 -9.18 -39.00 9.94
N ALA A 418 -9.53 -37.70 10.00
CA ALA A 418 -10.74 -37.24 10.69
C ALA A 418 -12.01 -37.78 10.03
N VAL A 419 -12.05 -37.87 8.69
CA VAL A 419 -13.18 -38.42 7.95
C VAL A 419 -13.30 -39.93 8.18
N LEU A 420 -12.19 -40.67 8.11
CA LEU A 420 -12.20 -42.11 8.37
C LEU A 420 -12.70 -42.43 9.78
N HIS A 421 -12.21 -41.70 10.79
CA HIS A 421 -12.68 -41.85 12.16
C HIS A 421 -14.17 -41.53 12.31
N ALA A 422 -14.67 -40.50 11.62
CA ALA A 422 -16.10 -40.16 11.63
C ALA A 422 -16.97 -41.27 11.02
N VAL A 423 -16.52 -41.87 9.91
CA VAL A 423 -17.24 -42.96 9.25
C VAL A 423 -17.22 -44.23 10.11
N GLU A 424 -16.08 -44.58 10.70
CA GLU A 424 -15.95 -45.76 11.56
C GLU A 424 -16.82 -45.64 12.84
N GLN A 425 -16.98 -44.43 13.38
CA GLN A 425 -17.89 -44.19 14.51
C GLN A 425 -19.36 -44.43 14.13
N ASP A 426 -19.76 -43.96 12.94
CA ASP A 426 -21.14 -44.14 12.45
C ASP A 426 -21.45 -45.62 12.18
N GLU A 427 -20.53 -46.34 11.53
CA GLU A 427 -20.67 -47.79 11.28
C GLU A 427 -20.78 -48.61 12.58
N ASN A 428 -20.00 -48.25 13.61
CA ASN A 428 -20.06 -48.92 14.91
C ASN A 428 -21.37 -48.62 15.66
N GLU A 429 -21.91 -47.39 15.56
CA GLU A 429 -23.21 -47.04 16.13
C GLU A 429 -24.35 -47.82 15.46
N GLU A 430 -24.34 -47.96 14.13
CA GLU A 430 -25.34 -48.74 13.39
C GLU A 430 -25.26 -50.24 13.73
N ALA A 431 -24.05 -50.80 13.83
CA ALA A 431 -23.84 -52.20 14.22
C ALA A 431 -24.39 -52.48 15.64
N PHE A 432 -24.10 -51.60 16.60
CA PHE A 432 -24.57 -51.75 17.98
C PHE A 432 -26.10 -51.62 18.11
N GLN A 433 -26.73 -50.74 17.33
CA GLN A 433 -28.20 -50.63 17.30
C GLN A 433 -28.85 -51.88 16.71
N THR A 434 -28.23 -52.49 15.70
CA THR A 434 -28.71 -53.72 15.07
C THR A 434 -28.62 -54.92 16.02
N GLU A 435 -27.50 -55.09 16.75
CA GLU A 435 -27.36 -56.15 17.76
C GLU A 435 -28.37 -56.00 18.93
N GLN A 436 -28.69 -54.77 19.33
CA GLN A 436 -29.70 -54.53 20.36
C GLN A 436 -31.13 -54.84 19.89
N LEU A 437 -31.45 -54.62 18.62
CA LEU A 437 -32.75 -54.98 18.04
C LEU A 437 -32.91 -56.50 17.93
N ASP A 438 -31.84 -57.21 17.53
CA ASP A 438 -31.84 -58.68 17.44
C ASP A 438 -31.87 -59.35 18.84
N SER A 439 -31.29 -58.72 19.86
CA SER A 439 -31.38 -59.23 21.23
C SER A 439 -32.75 -59.04 21.90
N LYS A 440 -33.62 -58.17 21.35
CA LYS A 440 -34.99 -57.92 21.84
C LYS A 440 -36.06 -58.71 21.10
N SER A 441 -35.71 -59.37 19.98
CA SER A 441 -36.61 -60.20 19.17
C SER A 441 -36.52 -61.69 19.50
N LEU A 442 -35.63 -62.07 20.43
CA LEU A 442 -35.57 -63.35 21.14
C LEU A 442 -36.23 -63.21 22.53
#